data_AF-A0A5C8RTI2-F1
#
_entry.id   AF-A0A5C8RTI2-F1
#
_cell.length_a   1.000
_cell.length_b   1.000
_cell.length_c   1.000
_cell.angle_alpha   90.00
_cell.angle_beta   90.00
_cell.angle_gamma   90.00
#
_symmetry.space_group_name_H-M   'P 1'
#
loop_
_entity.id
_entity.type
_entity.pdbx_description
1 polymer ?
#
loop_
_entity_poly.entity_id
_entity_poly.type
_entity_poly.pdbx_seq_one_letter_code
_entity_poly.pdbx_strand_id
1 'polypeptide(L)'
;MGGFNEAFYLWKYPDVAAQGIDPMRHYLEHGWREGRDPCESFSTQGYLALNPNVDAAGMNPLVHFWETGLAEGRSGWQIDRG
;
A
#
# COMPACT_ATOMS: atom_id res chain seq x y z
N MET A 1 7.83 4.50 8.25
CA MET A 1 6.82 5.09 7.33
C MET A 1 5.46 4.89 7.96
N GLY A 2 4.62 5.92 8.06
CA GLY A 2 3.24 5.74 8.52
C GLY A 2 2.43 4.90 7.50
N GLY A 3 1.35 4.25 7.93
CA GLY A 3 0.44 3.52 7.04
C GLY A 3 0.91 2.15 6.56
N PHE A 4 1.92 1.57 7.21
CA PHE A 4 2.25 0.14 7.11
C PHE A 4 2.04 -0.52 8.47
N ASN A 5 1.41 -1.69 8.48
CA ASN A 5 1.20 -2.50 9.67
C ASN A 5 1.83 -3.89 9.44
N GLU A 6 2.96 -4.14 10.10
CA GLU A 6 3.71 -5.38 9.97
C GLU A 6 2.92 -6.61 10.38
N ALA A 7 2.23 -6.56 11.53
CA ALA A 7 1.46 -7.68 12.03
C ALA A 7 0.32 -8.04 11.07
N PHE A 8 -0.39 -7.04 10.55
CA PHE A 8 -1.39 -7.23 9.51
C PHE A 8 -0.80 -7.82 8.24
N TYR A 9 0.33 -7.28 7.78
CA TYR A 9 0.94 -7.67 6.52
C TYR A 9 1.37 -9.14 6.56
N LEU A 10 2.05 -9.55 7.62
CA LEU A 10 2.49 -10.94 7.79
C LEU A 10 1.31 -11.90 8.01
N TRP A 11 0.25 -11.46 8.70
CA TRP A 11 -0.97 -12.25 8.87
C TRP A 11 -1.73 -12.44 7.54
N LYS A 12 -1.85 -11.37 6.73
CA LYS A 12 -2.57 -11.38 5.45
C LYS A 12 -1.78 -12.09 4.34
N TYR A 13 -0.45 -12.04 4.41
CA TYR A 13 0.48 -12.54 3.40
C TYR A 13 1.43 -13.60 3.96
N PRO A 14 0.94 -14.84 4.17
CA PRO A 14 1.72 -15.90 4.81
C PRO A 14 2.93 -16.36 3.98
N ASP A 15 2.93 -16.12 2.68
CA ASP A 15 4.07 -16.37 1.80
C ASP A 15 5.26 -15.45 2.11
N VAL A 16 5.01 -14.21 2.53
CA VAL A 16 6.06 -13.28 2.98
C VAL A 16 6.59 -13.71 4.34
N ALA A 17 5.67 -14.09 5.25
CA ALA A 17 6.03 -14.61 6.56
C ALA A 17 6.91 -15.87 6.46
N ALA A 18 6.59 -16.80 5.56
CA ALA A 18 7.34 -18.02 5.35
C ALA A 18 8.76 -17.78 4.80
N GLN A 19 8.98 -16.67 4.08
CA GLN A 19 10.29 -16.31 3.53
C GLN A 19 11.21 -15.63 4.56
N GLY A 20 10.67 -15.16 5.69
CA GLY A 20 11.44 -14.44 6.71
C GLY A 20 12.06 -13.12 6.21
N ILE A 21 11.49 -12.54 5.15
CA ILE A 21 11.91 -11.25 4.59
C ILE A 21 11.29 -10.12 5.42
N ASP A 22 12.01 -9.01 5.56
CA ASP A 22 11.45 -7.78 6.13
C ASP A 22 10.18 -7.35 5.37
N PRO A 23 9.01 -7.31 6.04
CA PRO A 23 7.73 -7.15 5.35
C PRO A 23 7.54 -5.74 4.79
N MET A 24 8.12 -4.72 5.42
CA MET A 24 8.13 -3.36 4.87
C MET A 24 8.92 -3.30 3.57
N ARG A 25 10.14 -3.86 3.55
CA ARG A 25 10.97 -3.95 2.34
C ARG A 25 10.25 -4.74 1.25
N HIS A 26 9.64 -5.87 1.59
CA HIS A 26 8.84 -6.64 0.65
C HIS A 26 7.73 -5.77 0.03
N TYR A 27 6.97 -5.04 0.85
CA TYR A 27 5.94 -4.17 0.32
C TYR A 27 6.50 -3.10 -0.62
N LEU A 28 7.58 -2.40 -0.23
CA LEU A 28 8.18 -1.31 -0.99
C LEU A 28 8.73 -1.78 -2.36
N GLU A 29 9.32 -2.96 -2.40
CA GLU A 29 10.00 -3.48 -3.60
C GLU A 29 9.06 -4.31 -4.49
N HIS A 30 8.13 -5.05 -3.90
CA HIS A 30 7.33 -6.07 -4.59
C HIS A 30 5.83 -5.94 -4.32
N GLY A 31 5.46 -5.90 -3.04
CA GLY A 31 4.08 -6.09 -2.61
C GLY A 31 3.08 -5.10 -3.22
N TRP A 32 3.46 -3.84 -3.41
CA TRP A 32 2.55 -2.87 -4.03
C TRP A 32 2.26 -3.19 -5.51
N ARG A 33 3.23 -3.72 -6.26
CA ARG A 33 3.06 -4.16 -7.66
C ARG A 33 2.19 -5.41 -7.76
N GLU A 34 2.25 -6.24 -6.72
CA GLU A 34 1.39 -7.41 -6.54
C GLU A 34 0.00 -7.04 -6.03
N GLY A 35 -0.28 -5.74 -5.82
CA GLY A 35 -1.57 -5.27 -5.33
C GLY A 35 -1.85 -5.56 -3.85
N ARG A 36 -0.82 -5.86 -3.07
CA ARG A 36 -0.94 -6.11 -1.62
C ARG A 36 -1.22 -4.83 -0.86
N ASP A 37 -2.00 -4.91 0.20
CA ASP A 37 -2.33 -3.78 1.07
C ASP A 37 -1.31 -3.68 2.21
N PRO A 38 -0.74 -2.50 2.50
CA PRO A 38 0.27 -2.32 3.53
C PRO A 38 -0.30 -2.32 4.96
N CYS A 39 -1.60 -2.04 5.11
CA CYS A 39 -2.33 -2.06 6.37
C CYS A 39 -3.83 -2.29 6.10
N GLU A 40 -4.61 -2.50 7.16
CA GLU A 40 -6.05 -2.76 7.11
C GLU A 40 -6.82 -1.70 6.33
N SER A 41 -6.42 -0.45 6.52
CA SER A 41 -7.19 0.70 6.07
C SER A 41 -6.63 1.34 4.81
N PHE A 42 -5.54 0.87 4.20
CA PHE A 42 -5.05 1.41 2.92
C PHE A 42 -5.23 0.38 1.81
N SER A 43 -5.96 0.74 0.75
CA SER A 43 -6.08 -0.13 -0.44
C SER A 43 -5.07 0.28 -1.50
N THR A 44 -4.09 -0.58 -1.78
CA THR A 44 -3.09 -0.34 -2.85
C THR A 44 -3.79 -0.21 -4.21
N GLN A 45 -4.62 -1.19 -4.53
CA GLN A 45 -5.35 -1.20 -5.80
C GLN A 45 -6.41 -0.10 -5.87
N GLY A 46 -7.11 0.18 -4.75
CA GLY A 46 -8.06 1.29 -4.68
C GLY A 46 -7.39 2.65 -4.92
N TYR A 47 -6.21 2.88 -4.34
CA TYR A 47 -5.46 4.10 -4.58
C TYR A 47 -5.02 4.23 -6.05
N LEU A 48 -4.46 3.18 -6.64
CA LEU A 48 -4.02 3.20 -8.04
C LEU A 48 -5.20 3.42 -9.00
N ALA A 49 -6.34 2.77 -8.76
CA ALA A 49 -7.55 2.94 -9.58
C ALA A 49 -8.09 4.38 -9.56
N LEU A 50 -7.98 5.08 -8.41
CA LEU A 50 -8.37 6.48 -8.28
C LEU A 50 -7.31 7.46 -8.81
N ASN A 51 -6.08 6.99 -9.01
CA ASN A 51 -4.93 7.80 -9.38
C ASN A 51 -4.20 7.17 -10.58
N PRO A 52 -4.82 7.15 -11.77
CA PRO A 52 -4.29 6.46 -12.94
C PRO A 52 -2.94 7.03 -13.41
N ASN A 53 -2.61 8.28 -13.08
CA ASN A 53 -1.30 8.85 -13.34
C ASN A 53 -0.20 8.25 -12.44
N VAL A 54 -0.52 7.88 -11.21
CA VAL A 54 0.40 7.21 -10.28
C VAL A 54 0.65 5.78 -10.75
N ASP A 55 -0.41 5.10 -11.19
CA ASP A 55 -0.35 3.75 -11.78
C ASP A 55 0.48 3.74 -13.06
N ALA A 56 0.16 4.63 -14.01
CA ALA A 56 0.89 4.74 -15.27
C ALA A 56 2.37 5.13 -15.08
N ALA A 57 2.68 5.89 -14.02
CA ALA A 57 4.06 6.23 -13.67
C ALA A 57 4.81 5.12 -12.91
N GLY A 58 4.14 4.02 -12.54
CA GLY A 58 4.75 2.93 -11.78
C GLY A 58 5.26 3.37 -10.40
N MET A 59 4.55 4.32 -9.77
CA MET A 59 4.92 4.83 -8.45
C MET A 59 4.32 3.98 -7.34
N ASN A 60 5.06 3.79 -6.24
CA ASN A 60 4.55 3.12 -5.06
C ASN A 60 3.39 3.95 -4.46
N PRO A 61 2.19 3.38 -4.31
CA PRO A 61 0.99 4.13 -3.94
C PRO A 61 1.05 4.66 -2.50
N LEU A 62 1.63 3.91 -1.55
CA LEU A 62 1.75 4.40 -0.17
C LEU A 62 2.79 5.52 -0.08
N VAL A 63 3.92 5.41 -0.80
CA VAL A 63 4.94 6.47 -0.86
C VAL A 63 4.35 7.73 -1.50
N HIS A 64 3.72 7.61 -2.67
CA HIS A 64 3.09 8.74 -3.35
C HIS A 64 2.01 9.38 -2.49
N PHE A 65 1.21 8.59 -1.77
CA PHE A 65 0.21 9.12 -0.86
C PHE A 65 0.83 10.03 0.20
N TRP A 66 1.94 9.63 0.83
CA TRP A 66 2.61 10.44 1.85
C TRP A 66 3.32 11.66 1.29
N GLU A 67 4.01 11.50 0.16
CA GLU A 67 4.83 12.58 -0.40
C GLU A 67 4.00 13.63 -1.14
N THR A 68 2.82 13.27 -1.63
CA THR A 68 2.03 14.15 -2.51
C THR A 68 0.53 14.03 -2.25
N GLY A 69 -0.01 12.81 -2.22
CA GLY A 69 -1.46 12.60 -2.20
C GLY A 69 -2.19 13.21 -1.00
N LEU A 70 -1.55 13.23 0.17
CA LEU A 70 -2.11 13.84 1.38
C LEU A 70 -2.27 15.37 1.23
N ALA A 71 -1.26 16.04 0.65
CA ALA A 71 -1.31 17.48 0.43
C ALA A 71 -2.35 17.88 -0.63
N GLU A 72 -2.64 16.97 -1.57
CA GLU A 72 -3.69 17.13 -2.58
C GLU A 72 -5.09 16.72 -2.10
N GLY A 73 -5.24 16.27 -0.84
CA GLY A 73 -6.53 15.85 -0.28
C GLY A 73 -7.06 14.52 -0.81
N ARG A 74 -6.20 13.68 -1.41
CA ARG A 74 -6.59 12.36 -1.93
C ARG A 74 -6.82 11.39 -0.77
N SER A 75 -7.84 10.53 -0.85
CA SER A 75 -8.03 9.45 0.13
C SER A 75 -7.39 8.16 -0.39
N GLY A 76 -6.30 7.69 0.24
CA GLY A 76 -5.80 6.32 0.08
C GLY A 76 -6.34 5.34 1.13
N TRP A 77 -6.99 5.89 2.14
CA TRP A 77 -7.63 5.11 3.17
C TRP A 77 -9.00 4.62 2.68
N GLN A 78 -9.32 3.37 3.00
CA GLN A 78 -10.68 2.85 2.97
C GLN A 78 -11.48 3.69 3.97
N ILE A 79 -12.10 4.76 3.49
CA ILE A 79 -13.25 5.34 4.16
C ILE A 79 -14.32 4.25 4.03
N ASP A 80 -14.77 3.68 5.14
CA ASP A 80 -15.94 2.79 5.18
C ASP A 80 -17.00 3.34 4.22
N ARG A 81 -17.16 2.69 3.07
CA ARG A 81 -18.37 2.84 2.26
C ARG A 81 -19.35 1.83 2.84
N GLY A 82 -19.91 2.18 3.99
CA GLY A 82 -21.20 1.64 4.41
C GLY A 82 -22.27 1.94 3.37
#